data_AF-A9JX85-F1
#
_entry.id   AF-A9JX85-F1
#
_cell.length_a   1.000
_cell.length_b   1.000
_cell.length_c   1.000
_cell.angle_alpha   90.00
_cell.angle_beta   90.00
_cell.angle_gamma   90.00
#
_symmetry.space_group_name_H-M   'P 1'
#
loop_
_entity.id
_entity.type
_entity.pdbx_description
1 polymer ?
#
loop_
_entity_poly.entity_id
_entity_poly.type
_entity_poly.pdbx_seq_one_letter_code
_entity_poly.pdbx_strand_id
1 'polypeptide(L)'
;MDRPLPSCPRSTPTTNYDDWYSLLGQRNFDVCPSCYEGVFADTPFAVDFAQTRRGERPTERFCDFSSSWTRLAWLLTIEQRRSSLELLHALADIAGVERPCPDDVELRSDRFAWYGIPDQRDGVHVANFTICSADKRMIEALLPTMRGYFTRLPSSYTSSTAPKYMCNLRTSSRRFPKYLDLLVELDREAQDLGQRPNISRFIQLARENAFKDECAKDKAFFRKPWIFIPSLPEFTVCEECYDELIWPACQSKITATTIPRLFNKTMQLVPNEDPEAGSSCCLYSSRMRRVFDISVKEADFAYLKRKALERKKAEVKLARERKGLMNWMLSLDRGSSQWERAKSEIKALDREWATWE
;
A
#
# COMPACT_ATOMS: atom_id res chain seq x y z
N MET A 1 10.08 -8.56 -19.70
CA MET A 1 8.71 -8.96 -19.36
C MET A 1 7.82 -7.80 -19.74
N ASP A 2 7.29 -7.78 -20.96
CA ASP A 2 6.58 -6.61 -21.51
C ASP A 2 5.09 -6.59 -21.13
N ARG A 3 4.65 -7.52 -20.28
CA ARG A 3 3.26 -7.62 -19.81
C ARG A 3 3.19 -7.55 -18.27
N PRO A 4 2.44 -6.60 -17.69
CA PRO A 4 2.23 -6.55 -16.25
C PRO A 4 1.48 -7.80 -15.77
N LEU A 5 1.82 -8.29 -14.58
CA LEU A 5 1.11 -9.42 -13.96
C LEU A 5 -0.40 -9.09 -13.84
N PRO A 6 -1.31 -10.06 -14.13
CA PRO A 6 -2.75 -9.81 -14.10
C PRO A 6 -3.23 -9.43 -12.69
N SER A 7 -4.28 -8.60 -12.62
CA SER A 7 -4.96 -8.33 -11.35
C SER A 7 -5.74 -9.58 -10.92
N CYS A 8 -5.65 -9.93 -9.63
CA CYS A 8 -6.32 -11.10 -9.11
C CYS A 8 -7.80 -10.79 -8.81
N PRO A 9 -8.77 -11.52 -9.39
CA PRO A 9 -10.19 -11.30 -9.11
C PRO A 9 -10.65 -11.90 -7.77
N ARG A 10 -9.82 -12.72 -7.11
CA ARG A 10 -10.18 -13.47 -5.90
C ARG A 10 -9.25 -13.15 -4.72
N SER A 11 -9.01 -11.86 -4.49
CA SER A 11 -8.16 -11.37 -3.38
C SER A 11 -8.85 -11.37 -2.02
N THR A 12 -10.18 -11.47 -1.99
CA THR A 12 -10.97 -11.46 -0.75
C THR A 12 -11.35 -12.87 -0.32
N PRO A 13 -11.26 -13.20 0.99
CA PRO A 13 -11.72 -14.48 1.52
C PRO A 13 -13.18 -14.78 1.15
N THR A 14 -13.44 -16.00 0.67
CA THR A 14 -14.78 -16.45 0.26
C THR A 14 -14.89 -17.97 0.24
N THR A 15 -16.11 -18.48 0.43
CA THR A 15 -16.47 -19.90 0.31
C THR A 15 -17.10 -20.25 -1.05
N ASN A 16 -17.18 -19.29 -1.98
CA ASN A 16 -17.96 -19.43 -3.22
C ASN A 16 -17.25 -20.23 -4.33
N TYR A 17 -16.02 -20.68 -4.09
CA TYR A 17 -15.17 -21.30 -5.11
C TYR A 17 -14.53 -22.59 -4.59
N ASP A 18 -14.49 -23.62 -5.43
CA ASP A 18 -13.94 -24.95 -5.16
C ASP A 18 -12.87 -25.39 -6.19
N ASP A 19 -12.55 -24.50 -7.14
CA ASP A 19 -11.70 -24.72 -8.30
C ASP A 19 -10.25 -24.26 -8.11
N TRP A 20 -9.77 -24.21 -6.86
CA TRP A 20 -8.42 -23.73 -6.51
C TRP A 20 -7.29 -24.67 -6.94
N TYR A 21 -6.21 -24.09 -7.46
CA TYR A 21 -4.93 -24.76 -7.66
C TYR A 21 -4.10 -24.63 -6.39
N SER A 22 -3.33 -25.65 -6.06
CA SER A 22 -2.37 -25.59 -4.96
C SER A 22 -0.99 -25.97 -5.44
N LEU A 23 0.02 -25.34 -4.83
CA LEU A 23 1.42 -25.68 -5.05
C LEU A 23 1.69 -27.06 -4.42
N LEU A 24 2.38 -27.94 -5.14
CA LEU A 24 2.67 -29.29 -4.67
C LEU A 24 3.39 -29.26 -3.32
N GLY A 25 2.92 -30.07 -2.37
CA GLY A 25 3.46 -30.07 -1.00
C GLY A 25 2.97 -28.92 -0.11
N GLN A 26 2.31 -27.89 -0.65
CA GLN A 26 1.81 -26.72 0.10
C GLN A 26 0.29 -26.62 -0.03
N ARG A 27 -0.43 -27.34 0.84
CA ARG A 27 -1.91 -27.36 0.80
C ARG A 27 -2.53 -26.01 1.19
N ASN A 28 -1.84 -25.19 1.97
CA ASN A 28 -2.31 -23.86 2.39
C ASN A 28 -2.00 -22.74 1.39
N PHE A 29 -1.46 -23.07 0.21
CA PHE A 29 -1.20 -22.12 -0.85
C PHE A 29 -2.23 -22.30 -1.97
N ASP A 30 -3.25 -21.43 -2.00
CA ASP A 30 -4.36 -21.49 -2.94
C ASP A 30 -4.20 -20.42 -4.05
N VAL A 31 -4.26 -20.84 -5.31
CA VAL A 31 -4.20 -19.98 -6.49
C VAL A 31 -5.49 -20.12 -7.29
N CYS A 32 -6.15 -18.99 -7.58
CA CYS A 32 -7.35 -19.02 -8.41
C CYS A 32 -7.01 -19.34 -9.88
N PRO A 33 -7.95 -19.93 -10.66
CA PRO A 33 -7.70 -20.26 -12.06
C PRO A 33 -7.23 -19.08 -12.90
N SER A 34 -7.76 -17.87 -12.69
CA SER A 34 -7.33 -16.67 -13.43
C SER A 34 -5.86 -16.32 -13.21
N CYS A 35 -5.34 -16.49 -12.00
CA CYS A 35 -3.91 -16.30 -11.73
C CYS A 35 -3.08 -17.48 -12.24
N TYR A 36 -3.60 -18.71 -12.13
CA TYR A 36 -2.92 -19.89 -12.64
C TYR A 36 -2.70 -19.81 -14.16
N GLU A 37 -3.79 -19.65 -14.91
CA GLU A 37 -3.75 -19.54 -16.36
C GLU A 37 -2.94 -18.32 -16.83
N GLY A 38 -3.08 -17.19 -16.13
CA GLY A 38 -2.42 -15.95 -16.53
C GLY A 38 -0.93 -15.87 -16.19
N VAL A 39 -0.40 -16.76 -15.34
CA VAL A 39 0.97 -16.63 -14.79
C VAL A 39 1.78 -17.93 -14.87
N PHE A 40 1.17 -19.08 -14.58
CA PHE A 40 1.88 -20.34 -14.36
C PHE A 40 1.65 -21.37 -15.47
N ALA A 41 0.46 -21.43 -16.07
CA ALA A 41 0.07 -22.52 -16.99
C ALA A 41 0.99 -22.67 -18.20
N ASP A 42 1.48 -21.56 -18.77
CA ASP A 42 2.38 -21.56 -19.93
C ASP A 42 3.87 -21.60 -19.53
N THR A 43 4.19 -21.99 -18.30
CA THR A 43 5.56 -22.02 -17.78
C THR A 43 6.01 -23.45 -17.44
N PRO A 44 7.32 -23.72 -17.38
CA PRO A 44 7.82 -25.02 -16.94
C PRO A 44 7.36 -25.42 -15.53
N PHE A 45 6.93 -24.45 -14.72
CA PHE A 45 6.45 -24.65 -13.35
C PHE A 45 4.99 -25.08 -13.26
N ALA A 46 4.25 -25.16 -14.37
CA ALA A 46 2.86 -25.61 -14.37
C ALA A 46 2.69 -26.98 -13.70
N VAL A 47 3.68 -27.86 -13.86
CA VAL A 47 3.71 -29.20 -13.26
C VAL A 47 3.74 -29.19 -11.73
N ASP A 48 4.18 -28.09 -11.12
CA ASP A 48 4.24 -27.93 -9.66
C ASP A 48 2.90 -27.49 -9.07
N PHE A 49 1.86 -27.33 -9.88
CA PHE A 49 0.53 -26.98 -9.42
C PHE A 49 -0.45 -28.10 -9.74
N ALA A 50 -1.32 -28.40 -8.78
CA ALA A 50 -2.39 -29.36 -8.95
C ALA A 50 -3.69 -28.82 -8.36
N GLN A 51 -4.80 -29.15 -9.00
CA GLN A 51 -6.12 -28.83 -8.48
C GLN A 51 -6.50 -29.87 -7.44
N THR A 52 -6.10 -29.66 -6.19
CA THR A 52 -6.10 -30.72 -5.17
C THR A 52 -7.39 -30.84 -4.35
N ARG A 53 -8.34 -29.90 -4.50
CA ARG A 53 -9.43 -29.71 -3.51
C ARG A 53 -10.86 -29.72 -4.05
N ARG A 54 -11.06 -30.26 -5.25
CA ARG A 54 -12.41 -30.43 -5.82
C ARG A 54 -13.25 -31.32 -4.90
N GLY A 55 -14.39 -30.80 -4.42
CA GLY A 55 -15.34 -31.54 -3.58
C GLY A 55 -15.07 -31.52 -2.06
N GLU A 56 -14.05 -30.81 -1.58
CA GLU A 56 -13.94 -30.50 -0.14
C GLU A 56 -15.05 -29.53 0.28
N ARG A 57 -15.45 -29.57 1.57
CA ARG A 57 -16.38 -28.56 2.10
C ARG A 57 -15.77 -27.17 1.89
N PRO A 58 -16.50 -26.22 1.27
CA PRO A 58 -15.96 -24.89 1.04
C PRO A 58 -15.58 -24.21 2.37
N THR A 59 -14.31 -23.94 2.54
CA THR A 59 -13.79 -23.07 3.61
C THR A 59 -13.51 -21.69 3.04
N GLU A 60 -13.46 -20.69 3.90
CA GLU A 60 -13.15 -19.33 3.47
C GLU A 60 -11.69 -19.29 2.96
N ARG A 61 -11.50 -18.93 1.69
CA ARG A 61 -10.21 -18.94 0.99
C ARG A 61 -10.05 -17.70 0.12
N PHE A 62 -8.82 -17.31 -0.15
CA PHE A 62 -8.46 -16.28 -1.11
C PHE A 62 -7.25 -16.73 -1.91
N CYS A 63 -6.97 -16.06 -3.02
CA CYS A 63 -5.83 -16.38 -3.88
C CYS A 63 -4.53 -15.82 -3.27
N ASP A 64 -3.59 -16.67 -2.86
CA ASP A 64 -2.29 -16.24 -2.34
C ASP A 64 -1.47 -15.42 -3.35
N PHE A 65 -1.74 -15.58 -4.64
CA PHE A 65 -1.14 -14.76 -5.70
C PHE A 65 -1.70 -13.33 -5.79
N SER A 66 -2.70 -12.98 -4.96
CA SER A 66 -3.07 -11.56 -4.75
C SER A 66 -2.12 -10.85 -3.79
N SER A 67 -1.32 -11.58 -3.00
CA SER A 67 -0.33 -10.98 -2.10
C SER A 67 0.83 -10.36 -2.88
N SER A 68 1.20 -9.13 -2.51
CA SER A 68 2.37 -8.46 -3.08
C SER A 68 3.67 -9.24 -2.86
N TRP A 69 3.79 -9.93 -1.71
CA TRP A 69 4.96 -10.77 -1.42
C TRP A 69 5.08 -11.95 -2.37
N THR A 70 3.97 -12.68 -2.61
CA THR A 70 3.93 -13.82 -3.54
C THR A 70 4.24 -13.39 -4.98
N ARG A 71 3.73 -12.23 -5.40
CA ARG A 71 4.01 -11.67 -6.72
C ARG A 71 5.47 -11.28 -6.86
N LEU A 72 6.08 -10.68 -5.83
CA LEU A 72 7.51 -10.39 -5.83
C LEU A 72 8.35 -11.67 -5.92
N ALA A 73 8.02 -12.71 -5.14
CA ALA A 73 8.71 -13.99 -5.21
C ALA A 73 8.72 -14.56 -6.63
N TRP A 74 7.58 -14.50 -7.31
CA TRP A 74 7.50 -14.92 -8.71
C TRP A 74 8.35 -14.05 -9.64
N LEU A 75 8.31 -12.72 -9.50
CA LEU A 75 9.13 -11.83 -10.31
C LEU A 75 10.63 -12.11 -10.10
N LEU A 76 11.08 -12.33 -8.86
CA LEU A 76 12.46 -12.72 -8.55
C LEU A 76 12.82 -14.09 -9.12
N THR A 77 11.92 -15.08 -9.06
CA THR A 77 12.12 -16.40 -9.67
C THR A 77 12.39 -16.29 -11.17
N ILE A 78 11.60 -15.49 -11.89
CA ILE A 78 11.76 -15.28 -13.33
C ILE A 78 13.01 -14.45 -13.65
N GLU A 79 13.22 -13.34 -12.94
CA GLU A 79 14.35 -12.44 -13.16
C GLU A 79 15.69 -13.15 -12.93
N GLN A 80 15.78 -13.93 -11.85
CA GLN A 80 16.98 -14.70 -11.49
C GLN A 80 17.07 -16.04 -12.24
N ARG A 81 16.12 -16.35 -13.13
CA ARG A 81 16.04 -17.61 -13.90
C ARG A 81 16.19 -18.85 -13.04
N ARG A 82 15.53 -18.85 -11.86
CA ARG A 82 15.56 -20.00 -10.96
C ARG A 82 14.92 -21.21 -11.64
N SER A 83 15.40 -22.40 -11.31
CA SER A 83 14.86 -23.67 -11.80
C SER A 83 13.76 -24.26 -10.91
N SER A 84 13.43 -23.60 -9.80
CA SER A 84 12.46 -24.07 -8.81
C SER A 84 11.60 -22.94 -8.26
N LEU A 85 10.45 -23.30 -7.69
CA LEU A 85 9.54 -22.40 -6.97
C LEU A 85 9.90 -22.22 -5.49
N GLU A 86 11.17 -22.39 -5.11
CA GLU A 86 11.63 -22.37 -3.71
C GLU A 86 11.18 -21.11 -2.95
N LEU A 87 11.21 -19.94 -3.61
CA LEU A 87 10.74 -18.69 -2.98
C LEU A 87 9.25 -18.75 -2.63
N LEU A 88 8.40 -19.34 -3.49
CA LEU A 88 6.97 -19.50 -3.20
C LEU A 88 6.74 -20.49 -2.05
N HIS A 89 7.48 -21.60 -2.02
CA HIS A 89 7.43 -22.54 -0.89
C HIS A 89 7.82 -21.86 0.42
N ALA A 90 8.91 -21.08 0.42
CA ALA A 90 9.36 -20.37 1.61
C ALA A 90 8.31 -19.37 2.13
N LEU A 91 7.63 -18.63 1.24
CA LEU A 91 6.55 -17.75 1.66
C LEU A 91 5.33 -18.51 2.18
N ALA A 92 4.95 -19.64 1.57
CA ALA A 92 3.86 -20.49 2.03
C ALA A 92 4.14 -21.07 3.44
N ASP A 93 5.37 -21.49 3.70
CA ASP A 93 5.81 -21.96 5.01
C ASP A 93 5.75 -20.85 6.06
N ILE A 94 6.20 -19.63 5.71
CA ILE A 94 6.12 -18.47 6.60
C ILE A 94 4.66 -18.14 6.90
N ALA A 95 3.79 -18.10 5.89
CA ALA A 95 2.36 -17.82 6.06
C ALA A 95 1.64 -18.89 6.90
N GLY A 96 2.11 -20.15 6.87
CA GLY A 96 1.58 -21.23 7.70
C GLY A 96 1.96 -21.17 9.17
N VAL A 97 3.04 -20.46 9.53
CA VAL A 97 3.60 -20.42 10.89
C VAL A 97 3.47 -19.05 11.55
N GLU A 98 3.74 -17.97 10.80
CA GLU A 98 3.70 -16.62 11.33
C GLU A 98 2.28 -16.08 11.44
N ARG A 99 2.07 -15.18 12.41
CA ARG A 99 0.86 -14.37 12.43
C ARG A 99 0.89 -13.40 11.25
N PRO A 100 -0.22 -13.20 10.52
CA PRO A 100 -0.25 -12.26 9.42
C PRO A 100 0.07 -10.84 9.89
N CYS A 101 0.59 -10.02 8.97
CA CYS A 101 0.81 -8.61 9.23
C CYS A 101 -0.51 -7.96 9.71
N PRO A 102 -0.50 -7.15 10.78
CA PRO A 102 -1.70 -6.52 11.31
C PRO A 102 -2.22 -5.37 10.43
N ASP A 103 -1.54 -5.08 9.33
CA ASP A 103 -1.88 -4.04 8.38
C ASP A 103 -2.01 -2.66 9.07
N ASP A 104 -3.09 -1.92 8.84
CA ASP A 104 -3.33 -0.59 9.42
C ASP A 104 -3.70 -0.61 10.92
N VAL A 105 -3.59 -1.76 11.59
CA VAL A 105 -3.90 -1.90 13.02
C VAL A 105 -2.65 -1.70 13.87
N GLU A 106 -2.70 -0.69 14.74
CA GLU A 106 -1.69 -0.48 15.77
C GLU A 106 -1.79 -1.51 16.88
N LEU A 107 -0.72 -2.27 17.10
CA LEU A 107 -0.66 -3.31 18.12
C LEU A 107 0.50 -3.11 19.09
N ARG A 108 0.30 -3.56 20.32
CA ARG A 108 1.27 -3.47 21.41
C ARG A 108 2.34 -4.55 21.28
N SER A 109 3.51 -4.30 21.87
CA SER A 109 4.67 -5.22 21.86
C SER A 109 4.50 -6.51 22.67
N ASP A 110 3.45 -6.61 23.49
CA ASP A 110 3.08 -7.83 24.22
C ASP A 110 2.41 -8.88 23.32
N ARG A 111 1.75 -8.44 22.24
CA ARG A 111 1.04 -9.32 21.30
C ARG A 111 1.84 -9.67 20.05
N PHE A 112 2.78 -8.81 19.67
CA PHE A 112 3.56 -8.91 18.43
C PHE A 112 5.04 -8.66 18.72
N ALA A 113 5.90 -9.45 18.10
CA ALA A 113 7.32 -9.16 18.02
C ALA A 113 7.54 -8.08 16.94
N TRP A 114 8.10 -6.96 17.36
CA TRP A 114 8.41 -5.84 16.48
C TRP A 114 9.91 -5.72 16.26
N TYR A 115 10.27 -5.33 15.05
CA TYR A 115 11.65 -5.16 14.62
C TYR A 115 11.81 -3.74 14.08
N GLY A 116 12.99 -3.17 14.27
CA GLY A 116 13.38 -1.91 13.68
C GLY A 116 14.64 -2.09 12.86
N ILE A 117 15.12 -0.99 12.29
CA ILE A 117 16.42 -0.94 11.64
C ILE A 117 17.36 -0.03 12.44
N PRO A 118 18.46 -0.56 13.02
CA PRO A 118 19.43 0.25 13.73
C PRO A 118 20.27 1.08 12.76
N ASP A 119 20.53 2.34 13.08
CA ASP A 119 21.56 3.10 12.37
C ASP A 119 22.93 2.48 12.65
N GLN A 120 23.72 2.28 11.59
CA GLN A 120 25.06 1.75 11.69
C GLN A 120 26.03 2.67 12.44
N ARG A 121 25.69 3.96 12.61
CA ARG A 121 26.52 4.95 13.30
C ARG A 121 26.45 4.85 14.83
N ASP A 122 25.26 4.70 15.39
CA ASP A 122 25.01 4.74 16.84
C ASP A 122 24.30 3.49 17.39
N GLY A 123 23.85 2.58 16.51
CA GLY A 123 23.10 1.38 16.87
C GLY A 123 21.64 1.65 17.26
N VAL A 124 21.18 2.90 17.21
CA VAL A 124 19.82 3.29 17.61
C VAL A 124 18.86 3.02 16.47
N HIS A 125 17.72 2.38 16.78
CA HIS A 125 16.67 2.15 15.79
C HIS A 125 16.11 3.44 15.22
N VAL A 126 15.86 3.46 13.91
CA VAL A 126 15.14 4.55 13.26
C VAL A 126 13.79 4.73 13.93
N ALA A 127 13.57 5.93 14.50
CA ALA A 127 12.32 6.28 15.16
C ALA A 127 11.12 6.10 14.20
N ASN A 128 9.96 5.69 14.73
CA ASN A 128 8.73 5.47 13.98
C ASN A 128 8.84 4.55 12.75
N PHE A 129 9.88 3.72 12.71
CA PHE A 129 10.03 2.66 11.72
C PHE A 129 10.04 1.30 12.41
N THR A 130 8.96 0.55 12.24
CA THR A 130 8.75 -0.75 12.84
C THR A 130 8.15 -1.74 11.85
N ILE A 131 8.61 -2.98 11.87
CA ILE A 131 8.11 -4.06 11.02
C ILE A 131 7.70 -5.26 11.88
N CYS A 132 6.68 -6.00 11.42
CA CYS A 132 6.20 -7.19 12.12
C CYS A 132 7.08 -8.42 11.80
N SER A 133 6.94 -9.49 12.57
CA SER A 133 7.71 -10.74 12.33
C SER A 133 7.44 -11.35 10.96
N ALA A 134 6.20 -11.32 10.47
CA ALA A 134 5.83 -11.83 9.16
C ALA A 134 6.58 -11.10 8.04
N ASP A 135 6.43 -9.78 7.91
CA ASP A 135 7.09 -9.01 6.84
C ASP A 135 8.61 -9.08 6.96
N LYS A 136 9.16 -9.10 8.18
CA LYS A 136 10.60 -9.33 8.42
C LYS A 136 11.06 -10.67 7.84
N ARG A 137 10.31 -11.75 8.06
CA ARG A 137 10.64 -13.08 7.52
C ARG A 137 10.42 -13.16 6.01
N MET A 138 9.39 -12.51 5.48
CA MET A 138 9.17 -12.43 4.03
C MET A 138 10.37 -11.75 3.35
N ILE A 139 10.86 -10.63 3.89
CA ILE A 139 12.07 -9.97 3.38
C ILE A 139 13.27 -10.92 3.42
N GLU A 140 13.55 -11.54 4.56
CA GLU A 140 14.75 -12.38 4.71
C GLU A 140 14.73 -13.67 3.89
N ALA A 141 13.54 -14.12 3.49
CA ALA A 141 13.35 -15.23 2.56
C ALA A 141 13.61 -14.80 1.11
N LEU A 142 13.10 -13.64 0.71
CA LEU A 142 13.21 -13.14 -0.67
C LEU A 142 14.53 -12.45 -0.97
N LEU A 143 15.11 -11.78 0.02
CA LEU A 143 16.28 -10.91 -0.06
C LEU A 143 17.34 -11.41 0.95
N PRO A 144 18.12 -12.44 0.60
CA PRO A 144 18.99 -13.13 1.55
C PRO A 144 20.05 -12.22 2.16
N THR A 145 20.50 -11.18 1.46
CA THR A 145 21.54 -10.27 1.95
C THR A 145 21.02 -9.33 3.04
N MET A 146 19.69 -9.21 3.19
CA MET A 146 19.03 -8.40 4.21
C MET A 146 18.91 -9.10 5.57
N ARG A 147 19.31 -10.37 5.65
CA ARG A 147 19.25 -11.16 6.89
C ARG A 147 20.01 -10.48 8.02
N GLY A 148 19.33 -10.29 9.15
CA GLY A 148 19.91 -9.72 10.36
C GLY A 148 20.02 -8.19 10.39
N TYR A 149 19.63 -7.47 9.32
CA TYR A 149 19.60 -6.01 9.34
C TYR A 149 18.42 -5.45 10.15
N PHE A 150 17.29 -6.17 10.18
CA PHE A 150 16.16 -5.83 11.02
C PHE A 150 16.27 -6.53 12.37
N THR A 151 16.50 -5.75 13.42
CA THR A 151 16.76 -6.28 14.78
C THR A 151 15.57 -6.02 15.69
N ARG A 152 15.40 -6.91 16.69
CA ARG A 152 14.25 -6.88 17.58
C ARG A 152 14.23 -5.60 18.41
N LEU A 153 13.07 -4.95 18.48
CA LEU A 153 12.88 -3.80 19.35
C LEU A 153 12.83 -4.25 20.83
N PRO A 154 13.32 -3.42 21.76
CA PRO A 154 13.18 -3.71 23.18
C PRO A 154 11.71 -3.87 23.56
N SER A 155 11.36 -5.01 24.17
CA SER A 155 10.03 -5.22 24.74
C SER A 155 9.98 -4.53 26.10
N SER A 156 9.18 -3.46 26.23
CA SER A 156 8.97 -2.83 27.53
C SER A 156 7.91 -3.63 28.29
N TYR A 157 8.33 -4.31 29.37
CA TYR A 157 7.48 -5.21 30.17
C TYR A 157 6.58 -4.49 31.18
N THR A 158 6.64 -3.15 31.26
CA THR A 158 5.84 -2.39 32.23
C THR A 158 4.41 -2.15 31.73
N SER A 159 3.48 -2.76 32.45
CA SER A 159 2.05 -2.88 32.17
C SER A 159 1.30 -1.55 32.38
N SER A 160 1.09 -0.80 31.30
CA SER A 160 -0.12 0.01 30.95
C SER A 160 0.18 1.00 29.82
N THR A 161 1.46 1.28 29.56
CA THR A 161 1.96 2.28 28.58
C THR A 161 2.85 1.67 27.49
N ALA A 162 2.81 0.35 27.29
CA ALA A 162 3.62 -0.30 26.26
C ALA A 162 3.33 0.32 24.88
N PRO A 163 4.39 0.69 24.12
CA PRO A 163 4.23 1.37 22.86
C PRO A 163 3.41 0.52 21.88
N LYS A 164 2.56 1.20 21.13
CA LYS A 164 1.84 0.63 20.00
C LYS A 164 2.65 0.91 18.74
N TYR A 165 2.68 -0.08 17.86
CA TYR A 165 3.41 -0.03 16.61
C TYR A 165 2.49 -0.43 15.47
N MET A 166 2.80 0.09 14.29
CA MET A 166 2.16 -0.25 13.03
C MET A 166 3.26 -0.72 12.08
N CYS A 167 2.95 -1.71 11.24
CA CYS A 167 3.96 -2.18 10.30
C CYS A 167 4.18 -1.18 9.16
N ASN A 168 5.41 -0.70 9.02
CA ASN A 168 5.80 0.20 7.94
C ASN A 168 5.98 -0.53 6.59
N LEU A 169 5.96 -1.86 6.59
CA LEU A 169 5.99 -2.70 5.38
C LEU A 169 4.66 -3.42 5.11
N ARG A 170 3.57 -2.95 5.72
CA ARG A 170 2.24 -3.43 5.36
C ARG A 170 1.90 -3.10 3.92
N THR A 171 1.23 -4.02 3.24
CA THR A 171 0.93 -3.89 1.81
C THR A 171 -0.13 -2.83 1.50
N SER A 172 -0.92 -2.38 2.49
CA SER A 172 -1.88 -1.27 2.31
C SER A 172 -1.21 0.11 2.19
N SER A 173 0.06 0.20 2.64
CA SER A 173 0.83 1.44 2.68
C SER A 173 1.32 1.83 1.29
N ARG A 174 1.27 3.13 0.97
CA ARG A 174 1.87 3.69 -0.25
C ARG A 174 3.40 3.72 -0.20
N ARG A 175 3.98 3.61 0.99
CA ARG A 175 5.44 3.53 1.18
C ARG A 175 5.97 2.14 0.87
N PHE A 176 5.12 1.11 0.96
CA PHE A 176 5.52 -0.28 0.78
C PHE A 176 6.26 -0.54 -0.53
N PRO A 177 5.74 -0.14 -1.72
CA PRO A 177 6.48 -0.35 -2.97
C PRO A 177 7.83 0.34 -2.97
N LYS A 178 7.91 1.61 -2.53
CA LYS A 178 9.18 2.37 -2.49
C LYS A 178 10.22 1.72 -1.57
N TYR A 179 9.78 1.26 -0.40
CA TYR A 179 10.65 0.54 0.54
C TYR A 179 11.12 -0.79 -0.04
N LEU A 180 10.20 -1.55 -0.62
CA LEU A 180 10.51 -2.87 -1.16
C LEU A 180 11.41 -2.77 -2.39
N ASP A 181 11.15 -1.85 -3.31
CA ASP A 181 11.96 -1.62 -4.51
C ASP A 181 13.41 -1.30 -4.13
N LEU A 182 13.63 -0.41 -3.16
CA LEU A 182 14.97 -0.09 -2.68
C LEU A 182 15.63 -1.30 -1.99
N LEU A 183 14.90 -2.11 -1.23
CA LEU A 183 15.46 -3.32 -0.62
C LEU A 183 15.85 -4.35 -1.69
N VAL A 184 15.03 -4.54 -2.72
CA VAL A 184 15.33 -5.43 -3.86
C VAL A 184 16.56 -4.93 -4.62
N GLU A 185 16.65 -3.63 -4.88
CA GLU A 185 17.82 -3.01 -5.52
C GLU A 185 19.10 -3.24 -4.70
N LEU A 186 19.06 -2.95 -3.40
CA LEU A 186 20.21 -3.14 -2.50
C LEU A 186 20.63 -4.61 -2.39
N ASP A 187 19.67 -5.53 -2.38
CA ASP A 187 19.97 -6.97 -2.33
C ASP A 187 20.63 -7.44 -3.62
N ARG A 188 20.14 -6.98 -4.79
CA ARG A 188 20.76 -7.26 -6.08
C ARG A 188 22.19 -6.72 -6.16
N GLU A 189 22.39 -5.44 -5.81
CA GLU A 189 23.73 -4.82 -5.78
C GLU A 189 24.69 -5.61 -4.88
N ALA A 190 24.23 -6.03 -3.70
CA ALA A 190 25.01 -6.80 -2.75
C ALA A 190 25.40 -8.19 -3.30
N GLN A 191 24.47 -8.88 -3.96
CA GLN A 191 24.73 -10.18 -4.59
C GLN A 191 25.71 -10.06 -5.75
N ASP A 192 25.53 -9.08 -6.65
CA ASP A 192 26.38 -8.88 -7.83
C ASP A 192 27.83 -8.53 -7.43
N LEU A 193 28.00 -7.75 -6.37
CA LEU A 193 29.32 -7.33 -5.87
C LEU A 193 29.94 -8.32 -4.89
N GLY A 194 29.19 -9.31 -4.39
CA GLY A 194 29.62 -10.20 -3.32
C GLY A 194 29.90 -9.47 -2.00
N GLN A 195 29.18 -8.38 -1.73
CA GLN A 195 29.41 -7.49 -0.59
C GLN A 195 28.15 -7.35 0.27
N ARG A 196 28.30 -6.67 1.41
CA ARG A 196 27.15 -6.34 2.27
C ARG A 196 26.33 -5.20 1.64
N PRO A 197 24.99 -5.23 1.73
CA PRO A 197 24.15 -4.17 1.20
C PRO A 197 24.44 -2.84 1.87
N ASN A 198 24.46 -1.77 1.09
CA ASN A 198 24.59 -0.40 1.59
C ASN A 198 23.27 0.08 2.21
N ILE A 199 22.97 -0.44 3.39
CA ILE A 199 21.69 -0.23 4.07
C ILE A 199 21.46 1.24 4.48
N SER A 200 22.51 2.07 4.48
CA SER A 200 22.41 3.50 4.78
C SER A 200 21.39 4.22 3.88
N ARG A 201 21.27 3.79 2.60
CA ARG A 201 20.26 4.31 1.66
C ARG A 201 18.84 4.05 2.16
N PHE A 202 18.57 2.84 2.67
CA PHE A 202 17.27 2.48 3.22
C PHE A 202 17.00 3.17 4.57
N ILE A 203 18.01 3.28 5.43
CA ILE A 203 17.90 4.03 6.70
C ILE A 203 17.52 5.49 6.44
N GLN A 204 18.15 6.13 5.44
CA GLN A 204 17.82 7.48 5.05
C GLN A 204 16.37 7.59 4.59
N LEU A 205 15.93 6.70 3.68
CA LEU A 205 14.56 6.67 3.19
C LEU A 205 13.55 6.46 4.33
N ALA A 206 13.83 5.58 5.28
CA ALA A 206 12.99 5.35 6.45
C ALA A 206 12.90 6.60 7.34
N ARG A 207 14.02 7.29 7.59
CA ARG A 207 14.08 8.53 8.38
C ARG A 207 13.31 9.68 7.75
N GLU A 208 13.44 9.86 6.45
CA GLU A 208 12.71 10.89 5.71
C GLU A 208 11.20 10.72 5.80
N ASN A 209 10.71 9.51 6.08
CA ASN A 209 9.29 9.19 6.21
C ASN A 209 8.82 9.00 7.66
N ALA A 210 9.74 8.86 8.62
CA ALA A 210 9.46 8.53 10.02
C ALA A 210 8.51 9.52 10.72
N PHE A 211 8.59 10.80 10.37
CA PHE A 211 7.80 11.86 11.00
C PHE A 211 6.74 12.46 10.07
N LYS A 212 6.65 11.96 8.84
CA LYS A 212 5.62 12.38 7.89
C LYS A 212 4.39 11.51 8.09
N ASP A 213 3.23 12.15 8.17
CA ASP A 213 1.96 11.44 8.04
C ASP A 213 1.92 10.76 6.67
N GLU A 214 1.52 9.50 6.63
CA GLU A 214 1.22 8.85 5.37
C GLU A 214 0.03 9.51 4.69
N CYS A 215 0.05 9.58 3.36
CA CYS A 215 -1.05 10.10 2.58
C CYS A 215 -2.33 9.33 2.90
N ALA A 216 -3.28 10.00 3.53
CA ALA A 216 -4.57 9.46 3.91
C ALA A 216 -5.54 9.25 2.73
N LYS A 217 -5.04 9.35 1.50
CA LYS A 217 -5.80 9.13 0.27
C LYS A 217 -7.02 10.07 0.20
N ASP A 218 -8.19 9.51 -0.06
CA ASP A 218 -9.49 10.16 -0.19
C ASP A 218 -10.16 10.48 1.15
N LYS A 219 -9.57 10.06 2.27
CA LYS A 219 -10.11 10.38 3.59
C LYS A 219 -10.08 11.89 3.81
N ALA A 220 -11.27 12.47 3.87
CA ALA A 220 -11.44 13.87 4.18
C ALA A 220 -11.12 14.17 5.65
N PHE A 221 -10.42 15.29 5.87
CA PHE A 221 -10.21 15.87 7.19
C PHE A 221 -10.75 17.28 7.23
N PHE A 222 -11.19 17.69 8.42
CA PHE A 222 -11.67 19.04 8.70
C PHE A 222 -10.60 19.80 9.48
N ARG A 223 -10.35 21.05 9.09
CA ARG A 223 -9.38 21.95 9.73
C ARG A 223 -7.99 21.32 9.90
N LYS A 224 -7.61 20.40 9.00
CA LYS A 224 -6.24 19.89 8.90
C LYS A 224 -5.42 20.86 8.04
N PRO A 225 -4.15 21.13 8.37
CA PRO A 225 -3.26 21.89 7.49
C PRO A 225 -2.96 21.11 6.20
N TRP A 226 -2.98 21.80 5.05
CA TRP A 226 -2.69 21.26 3.73
C TRP A 226 -1.71 22.15 2.97
N ILE A 227 -1.04 21.56 1.97
CA ILE A 227 -0.31 22.30 0.94
C ILE A 227 -1.27 22.49 -0.25
N PHE A 228 -1.44 23.70 -0.73
CA PHE A 228 -2.36 24.04 -1.82
C PHE A 228 -1.88 25.26 -2.58
N ILE A 229 -2.50 25.55 -3.73
CA ILE A 229 -2.27 26.77 -4.50
C ILE A 229 -3.24 27.84 -3.98
N PRO A 230 -2.79 29.01 -3.47
CA PRO A 230 -3.70 30.00 -2.90
C PRO A 230 -4.82 30.49 -3.83
N SER A 231 -4.58 30.52 -5.14
CA SER A 231 -5.58 30.86 -6.16
C SER A 231 -6.46 29.67 -6.61
N LEU A 232 -6.20 28.47 -6.08
CA LEU A 232 -6.96 27.23 -6.25
C LEU A 232 -6.95 26.37 -4.97
N PRO A 233 -7.63 26.82 -3.89
CA PRO A 233 -7.65 26.12 -2.60
C PRO A 233 -8.23 24.70 -2.64
N GLU A 234 -9.04 24.39 -3.65
CA GLU A 234 -9.64 23.06 -3.85
C GLU A 234 -8.61 21.99 -4.26
N PHE A 235 -7.40 22.42 -4.69
CA PHE A 235 -6.31 21.51 -5.03
C PHE A 235 -5.36 21.31 -3.85
N THR A 236 -5.83 20.56 -2.85
CA THR A 236 -5.11 20.21 -1.63
C THR A 236 -4.19 19.01 -1.80
N VAL A 237 -3.01 19.06 -1.19
CA VAL A 237 -1.95 18.05 -1.27
C VAL A 237 -1.32 17.85 0.11
N CYS A 238 -1.11 16.60 0.52
CA CYS A 238 -0.41 16.27 1.76
C CYS A 238 1.12 16.35 1.59
N GLU A 239 1.87 16.39 2.69
CA GLU A 239 3.34 16.45 2.69
C GLU A 239 3.98 15.40 1.78
N GLU A 240 3.58 14.14 1.95
CA GLU A 240 4.17 13.02 1.23
C GLU A 240 3.98 13.14 -0.29
N CYS A 241 2.80 13.59 -0.75
CA CYS A 241 2.56 13.79 -2.18
C CYS A 241 3.24 15.05 -2.71
N TYR A 242 3.43 16.08 -1.87
CA TYR A 242 4.20 17.26 -2.25
C TYR A 242 5.67 16.90 -2.48
N ASP A 243 6.28 16.19 -1.55
CA ASP A 243 7.68 15.76 -1.65
C ASP A 243 7.92 14.80 -2.81
N GLU A 244 6.95 13.92 -3.10
CA GLU A 244 7.05 12.96 -4.19
C GLU A 244 6.88 13.61 -5.58
N LEU A 245 5.97 14.58 -5.72
CA LEU A 245 5.51 15.02 -7.05
C LEU A 245 5.77 16.49 -7.33
N ILE A 246 5.54 17.37 -6.35
CA ILE A 246 5.62 18.82 -6.56
C ILE A 246 7.04 19.32 -6.36
N TRP A 247 7.70 18.89 -5.29
CA TRP A 247 9.05 19.32 -4.98
C TRP A 247 10.06 18.97 -6.09
N PRO A 248 10.08 17.74 -6.66
CA PRO A 248 10.94 17.43 -7.80
C PRO A 248 10.58 18.26 -9.05
N ALA A 249 9.29 18.51 -9.28
CA ALA A 249 8.85 19.34 -10.40
C ALA A 249 9.31 20.81 -10.25
N CYS A 250 9.41 21.35 -9.03
CA CYS A 250 9.97 22.67 -8.77
C CYS A 250 11.46 22.79 -9.13
N GLN A 251 12.20 21.68 -9.01
CA GLN A 251 13.64 21.58 -9.25
C GLN A 251 13.99 21.24 -10.71
N SER A 252 13.03 20.74 -11.48
CA SER A 252 13.23 20.40 -12.89
C SER A 252 13.69 21.62 -13.68
N LYS A 253 14.86 21.50 -14.32
CA LYS A 253 15.38 22.51 -15.26
C LYS A 253 14.74 22.39 -16.65
N ILE A 254 14.14 21.23 -16.94
CA ILE A 254 13.55 20.90 -18.26
C ILE A 254 12.17 21.56 -18.38
N THR A 255 11.42 21.60 -17.29
CA THR A 255 10.05 22.12 -17.25
C THR A 255 10.07 23.46 -16.53
N ALA A 256 10.34 24.55 -17.25
CA ALA A 256 10.38 25.91 -16.70
C ALA A 256 8.99 26.47 -16.34
N THR A 257 8.05 25.63 -15.91
CA THR A 257 6.67 26.02 -15.65
C THR A 257 6.49 26.49 -14.22
N THR A 258 5.63 27.48 -14.06
CA THR A 258 5.45 28.18 -12.79
C THR A 258 4.49 27.44 -11.85
N ILE A 259 3.69 26.49 -12.35
CA ILE A 259 2.61 25.83 -11.59
C ILE A 259 3.10 25.15 -10.30
N PRO A 260 4.17 24.32 -10.28
CA PRO A 260 4.65 23.71 -9.04
C PRO A 260 5.06 24.76 -7.99
N ARG A 261 5.49 25.94 -8.43
CA ARG A 261 5.93 27.04 -7.56
C ARG A 261 4.77 27.91 -7.04
N LEU A 262 3.54 27.67 -7.50
CA LEU A 262 2.34 28.37 -7.02
C LEU A 262 1.82 27.83 -5.67
N PHE A 263 2.29 26.66 -5.25
CA PHE A 263 1.93 26.09 -3.96
C PHE A 263 2.49 26.94 -2.81
N ASN A 264 1.74 26.99 -1.71
CA ASN A 264 2.26 27.53 -0.46
C ASN A 264 3.45 26.68 0.04
N LYS A 265 4.41 27.34 0.69
CA LYS A 265 5.64 26.66 1.16
C LYS A 265 5.46 25.93 2.48
N THR A 266 4.39 26.23 3.20
CA THR A 266 4.06 25.65 4.51
C THR A 266 2.62 25.19 4.51
N MET A 267 2.33 24.14 5.28
CA MET A 267 0.95 23.68 5.42
C MET A 267 0.12 24.73 6.14
N GLN A 268 -1.06 24.99 5.61
CA GLN A 268 -1.98 26.00 6.12
C GLN A 268 -3.41 25.45 6.09
N LEU A 269 -4.30 26.05 6.89
CA LEU A 269 -5.73 25.75 6.80
C LEU A 269 -6.26 26.21 5.44
N VAL A 270 -7.10 25.39 4.83
CA VAL A 270 -7.70 25.69 3.53
C VAL A 270 -8.75 26.78 3.74
N PRO A 271 -8.67 27.92 3.02
CA PRO A 271 -9.66 28.98 3.12
C PRO A 271 -11.02 28.49 2.60
N ASN A 272 -12.11 28.87 3.29
CA ASN A 272 -13.48 28.50 2.93
C ASN A 272 -13.69 26.98 2.76
N GLU A 273 -12.99 26.17 3.56
CA GLU A 273 -13.18 24.72 3.58
C GLU A 273 -14.66 24.36 3.78
N ASP A 274 -15.17 23.42 2.97
CA ASP A 274 -16.54 22.92 3.10
C ASP A 274 -16.69 22.22 4.46
N PRO A 275 -17.57 22.69 5.35
CA PRO A 275 -17.69 22.18 6.71
C PRO A 275 -18.31 20.77 6.78
N GLU A 276 -18.90 20.28 5.68
CA GLU A 276 -19.49 18.95 5.60
C GLU A 276 -18.60 17.95 4.86
N ALA A 277 -17.83 18.42 3.87
CA ALA A 277 -17.00 17.55 3.05
C ALA A 277 -15.51 17.54 3.46
N GLY A 278 -15.01 18.58 4.16
CA GLY A 278 -13.60 18.70 4.52
C GLY A 278 -12.69 18.75 3.29
N SER A 279 -11.43 18.36 3.45
CA SER A 279 -10.42 18.30 2.38
C SER A 279 -9.68 16.97 2.37
N SER A 280 -9.32 16.47 1.18
CA SER A 280 -8.51 15.25 0.98
C SER A 280 -7.32 15.50 0.05
N CYS A 281 -6.40 14.54 -0.12
CA CYS A 281 -5.20 14.76 -0.94
C CYS A 281 -5.48 14.57 -2.44
N CYS A 282 -5.62 15.62 -3.24
CA CYS A 282 -5.88 15.47 -4.68
C CYS A 282 -4.85 14.59 -5.41
N LEU A 283 -3.57 14.63 -5.01
CA LEU A 283 -2.50 13.86 -5.64
C LEU A 283 -2.39 12.40 -5.14
N TYR A 284 -3.31 11.91 -4.32
CA TYR A 284 -3.39 10.47 -4.08
C TYR A 284 -3.86 9.73 -5.34
N SER A 285 -4.72 10.37 -6.14
CA SER A 285 -5.39 9.81 -7.31
C SER A 285 -4.44 9.69 -8.50
N SER A 286 -4.50 8.56 -9.20
CA SER A 286 -3.73 8.36 -10.44
C SER A 286 -4.22 9.30 -11.54
N ARG A 287 -5.53 9.53 -11.62
CA ARG A 287 -6.13 10.49 -12.55
C ARG A 287 -5.64 11.91 -12.28
N MET A 288 -5.67 12.37 -11.03
CA MET A 288 -5.21 13.74 -10.69
C MET A 288 -3.70 13.91 -10.82
N ARG A 289 -2.91 12.86 -10.58
CA ARG A 289 -1.47 12.86 -10.90
C ARG A 289 -1.24 13.11 -12.40
N ARG A 290 -1.99 12.44 -13.28
CA ARG A 290 -1.94 12.69 -14.74
C ARG A 290 -2.38 14.11 -15.10
N VAL A 291 -3.46 14.60 -14.49
CA VAL A 291 -3.93 15.98 -14.69
C VAL A 291 -2.84 16.98 -14.30
N PHE A 292 -2.20 16.80 -13.15
CA PHE A 292 -1.12 17.66 -12.69
C PHE A 292 0.08 17.61 -13.63
N ASP A 293 0.55 16.42 -14.01
CA ASP A 293 1.66 16.24 -14.95
C ASP A 293 1.41 16.94 -16.31
N ILE A 294 0.22 16.75 -16.89
CA ILE A 294 -0.18 17.44 -18.13
C ILE A 294 -0.19 18.95 -17.93
N SER A 295 -0.79 19.43 -16.84
CA SER A 295 -0.87 20.87 -16.55
C SER A 295 0.52 21.49 -16.41
N VAL A 296 1.43 20.79 -15.74
CA VAL A 296 2.82 21.22 -15.52
C VAL A 296 3.62 21.19 -16.83
N LYS A 297 3.40 20.22 -17.72
CA LYS A 297 4.09 20.15 -19.03
C LYS A 297 3.62 21.24 -19.99
N GLU A 298 2.31 21.44 -20.08
CA GLU A 298 1.69 22.39 -21.01
C GLU A 298 1.56 23.82 -20.43
N ALA A 299 2.00 24.03 -19.20
CA ALA A 299 1.80 25.28 -18.44
C ALA A 299 0.31 25.72 -18.33
N ASP A 300 -0.63 24.79 -18.43
CA ASP A 300 -2.07 25.08 -18.46
C ASP A 300 -2.69 25.05 -17.05
N PHE A 301 -2.57 26.18 -16.35
CA PHE A 301 -3.22 26.36 -15.04
C PHE A 301 -4.74 26.32 -15.12
N ALA A 302 -5.34 26.72 -16.24
CA ALA A 302 -6.80 26.73 -16.41
C ALA A 302 -7.35 25.30 -16.49
N TYR A 303 -6.63 24.38 -17.14
CA TYR A 303 -6.94 22.96 -17.14
C TYR A 303 -6.86 22.36 -15.74
N LEU A 304 -5.78 22.62 -14.99
CA LEU A 304 -5.66 22.18 -13.59
C LEU A 304 -6.83 22.66 -12.75
N LYS A 305 -7.13 23.97 -12.82
CA LYS A 305 -8.23 24.61 -12.09
C LYS A 305 -9.58 23.95 -12.40
N ARG A 306 -9.91 23.78 -13.68
CA ARG A 306 -11.16 23.14 -14.10
C ARG A 306 -11.27 21.72 -13.54
N LYS A 307 -10.20 20.92 -13.60
CA LYS A 307 -10.21 19.53 -13.12
C LYS A 307 -10.21 19.41 -11.59
N ALA A 308 -9.56 20.31 -10.87
CA ALA A 308 -9.63 20.38 -9.41
C ALA A 308 -11.04 20.76 -8.93
N LEU A 309 -11.69 21.72 -9.57
CA LEU A 309 -13.06 22.11 -9.25
C LEU A 309 -14.08 21.01 -9.58
N GLU A 310 -13.93 20.36 -10.73
CA GLU A 310 -14.74 19.19 -11.12
C GLU A 310 -14.63 18.08 -10.06
N ARG A 311 -13.40 17.78 -9.62
CA ARG A 311 -13.14 16.86 -8.52
C ARG A 311 -13.83 17.27 -7.24
N LYS A 312 -13.65 18.51 -6.81
CA LYS A 312 -14.21 18.98 -5.55
C LYS A 312 -15.73 18.87 -5.54
N LYS A 313 -16.38 19.20 -6.65
CA LYS A 313 -17.82 19.08 -6.80
C LYS A 313 -18.30 17.63 -6.68
N ALA A 314 -17.58 16.68 -7.29
CA ALA A 314 -17.89 15.26 -7.19
C ALA A 314 -17.67 14.72 -5.77
N GLU A 315 -16.53 15.06 -5.15
CA GLU A 315 -16.19 14.69 -3.77
C GLU A 315 -17.26 15.18 -2.77
N VAL A 316 -17.66 16.45 -2.87
CA VAL A 316 -18.68 17.04 -1.99
C VAL A 316 -20.04 16.34 -2.16
N LYS A 317 -20.43 16.04 -3.40
CA LYS A 317 -21.68 15.31 -3.69
C LYS A 317 -21.67 13.93 -3.02
N LEU A 318 -20.61 13.15 -3.25
CA LEU A 318 -20.47 11.81 -2.68
C LEU A 318 -20.37 11.82 -1.16
N ALA A 319 -19.65 12.79 -0.58
CA ALA A 319 -19.56 12.95 0.87
C ALA A 319 -20.93 13.17 1.52
N ARG A 320 -21.78 14.01 0.91
CA ARG A 320 -23.15 14.27 1.38
C ARG A 320 -24.05 13.04 1.24
N GLU A 321 -24.00 12.34 0.11
CA GLU A 321 -24.74 11.09 -0.10
C GLU A 321 -24.33 10.01 0.91
N ARG A 322 -23.02 9.82 1.10
CA ARG A 322 -22.46 8.88 2.08
C ARG A 322 -22.86 9.23 3.50
N LYS A 323 -22.84 10.51 3.89
CA LYS A 323 -23.32 10.99 5.20
C LYS A 323 -24.80 10.70 5.38
N GLY A 324 -25.62 10.92 4.35
CA GLY A 324 -27.04 10.59 4.35
C GLY A 324 -27.29 9.10 4.59
N LEU A 325 -26.60 8.23 3.85
CA LEU A 325 -26.68 6.77 4.02
C LEU A 325 -26.19 6.31 5.40
N MET A 326 -25.11 6.90 5.92
CA MET A 326 -24.63 6.59 7.27
C MET A 326 -25.65 6.97 8.35
N ASN A 327 -26.24 8.17 8.25
CA ASN A 327 -27.27 8.61 9.19
C ASN A 327 -28.50 7.71 9.13
N TRP A 328 -28.93 7.32 7.93
CA TRP A 328 -30.00 6.35 7.76
C TRP A 328 -29.63 5.00 8.37
N MET A 329 -28.43 4.49 8.10
CA MET A 329 -27.96 3.20 8.62
C MET A 329 -27.88 3.17 10.16
N LEU A 330 -27.56 4.30 10.81
CA LEU A 330 -27.56 4.43 12.27
C LEU A 330 -28.96 4.33 12.89
N SER A 331 -30.01 4.63 12.13
CA SER A 331 -31.41 4.51 12.58
C SER A 331 -31.99 3.09 12.43
N LEU A 332 -31.22 2.15 11.85
CA LEU A 332 -31.66 0.80 11.53
C LEU A 332 -31.06 -0.25 12.47
N ASP A 333 -31.80 -1.32 12.71
CA ASP A 333 -31.30 -2.48 13.44
C ASP A 333 -30.19 -3.19 12.65
N ARG A 334 -29.07 -3.44 13.31
CA ARG A 334 -27.92 -4.12 12.72
C ARG A 334 -28.32 -5.53 12.28
N GLY A 335 -28.06 -5.85 11.01
CA GLY A 335 -28.41 -7.15 10.41
C GLY A 335 -29.82 -7.20 9.79
N SER A 336 -30.62 -6.13 9.88
CA SER A 336 -31.85 -6.02 9.10
C SER A 336 -31.57 -5.94 7.59
N SER A 337 -32.55 -6.32 6.77
CA SER A 337 -32.45 -6.22 5.30
C SER A 337 -32.16 -4.78 4.84
N GLN A 338 -32.76 -3.79 5.49
CA GLN A 338 -32.51 -2.37 5.21
C GLN A 338 -31.08 -1.96 5.60
N TRP A 339 -30.53 -2.49 6.70
CA TRP A 339 -29.17 -2.22 7.12
C TRP A 339 -28.14 -2.80 6.13
N GLU A 340 -28.33 -4.04 5.67
CA GLU A 340 -27.45 -4.63 4.65
C GLU A 340 -27.56 -3.92 3.29
N ARG A 341 -28.75 -3.39 2.96
CA ARG A 341 -28.94 -2.54 1.78
C ARG A 341 -28.15 -1.24 1.90
N ALA A 342 -28.29 -0.49 3.00
CA ALA A 342 -27.56 0.76 3.23
C ALA A 342 -26.04 0.54 3.16
N LYS A 343 -25.55 -0.53 3.78
CA LYS A 343 -24.14 -0.95 3.72
C LYS A 343 -23.68 -1.28 2.29
N SER A 344 -24.53 -1.91 1.49
CA SER A 344 -24.24 -2.22 0.08
C SER A 344 -24.20 -0.96 -0.78
N GLU A 345 -25.09 -0.01 -0.53
CA GLU A 345 -25.10 1.29 -1.20
C GLU A 345 -23.85 2.13 -0.86
N ILE A 346 -23.42 2.15 0.41
CA ILE A 346 -22.14 2.80 0.80
C ILE A 346 -20.96 2.16 0.06
N LYS A 347 -20.89 0.84 -0.01
CA LYS A 347 -19.85 0.13 -0.77
C LYS A 347 -19.90 0.44 -2.27
N ALA A 348 -21.08 0.66 -2.83
CA ALA A 348 -21.24 1.04 -4.23
C ALA A 348 -20.68 2.46 -4.48
N LEU A 349 -20.97 3.41 -3.60
CA LEU A 349 -20.38 4.76 -3.66
C LEU A 349 -18.85 4.73 -3.55
N ASP A 350 -18.29 3.93 -2.63
CA ASP A 350 -16.84 3.80 -2.47
C ASP A 350 -16.19 3.24 -3.76
N ARG A 351 -16.85 2.31 -4.46
CA ARG A 351 -16.37 1.76 -5.75
C ARG A 351 -16.51 2.75 -6.90
N GLU A 352 -17.60 3.51 -6.95
CA GLU A 352 -17.80 4.56 -7.95
C GLU A 352 -16.68 5.59 -7.83
N TRP A 353 -16.39 6.04 -6.61
CA TRP A 353 -15.30 6.99 -6.34
C TRP A 353 -13.93 6.42 -6.73
N ALA A 354 -13.65 5.17 -6.36
CA ALA A 354 -12.40 4.50 -6.72
C ALA A 354 -12.20 4.32 -8.24
N THR A 355 -13.29 4.23 -9.01
CA THR A 355 -13.23 4.18 -10.49
C THR A 355 -12.98 5.56 -11.09
N TRP A 356 -13.46 6.60 -10.41
CA TRP A 356 -13.35 7.98 -10.85
C TRP A 356 -11.95 8.57 -10.60
N GLU A 357 -11.17 8.06 -9.63
CA GLU A 357 -9.84 8.56 -9.21
C GLU A 357 -8.65 7.72 -9.69
#